data_AF-A0AAV7GQV3-F1
#
_entry.id   AF-A0AAV7GQV3-F1
#
_cell.length_a   1.000
_cell.length_b   1.000
_cell.length_c   1.000
_cell.angle_alpha   90.00
_cell.angle_beta   90.00
_cell.angle_gamma   90.00
#
_symmetry.space_group_name_H-M   'P 1'
#
loop_
_entity.id
_entity.type
_entity.pdbx_description
1 polymer ?
#
loop_
_entity_poly.entity_id
_entity_poly.type
_entity_poly.pdbx_seq_one_letter_code
_entity_poly.pdbx_strand_id
1 'polypeptide(L)'
;MHEIMHELLFEIERIFEGKTCSKTRNAAHNLSRRLAQTSQETFGHLKEAVEEDATKTGVMDGTEFEKVGEDSTSQLGTITMRIMQALQSNMDGKSKQYKDPALAYLFIMNNIHYMVRSVPRSKAKD
;
A
#
# COMPACT_ATOMS: atom_id res chain seq x y z
N MET A 1 -0.89 -15.93 5.59
CA MET A 1 -1.47 -16.12 6.95
C MET A 1 -2.97 -15.82 6.97
N HIS A 2 -3.42 -14.63 6.56
CA HIS A 2 -4.85 -14.32 6.48
C HIS A 2 -5.61 -15.30 5.56
N GLU A 3 -5.12 -15.57 4.35
CA GLU A 3 -5.74 -16.51 3.39
C GLU A 3 -5.91 -17.91 3.98
N ILE A 4 -4.83 -18.50 4.49
CA ILE A 4 -4.86 -19.83 5.14
C ILE A 4 -5.85 -19.84 6.32
N MET A 5 -5.83 -18.80 7.16
CA MET A 5 -6.80 -18.71 8.26
C MET A 5 -8.24 -18.66 7.75
N HIS A 6 -8.48 -17.90 6.69
CA HIS A 6 -9.80 -17.77 6.08
C HIS A 6 -10.29 -19.08 5.47
N GLU A 7 -9.41 -19.86 4.81
CA GLU A 7 -9.72 -21.19 4.28
C GLU A 7 -10.07 -22.19 5.39
N LEU A 8 -9.29 -22.18 6.48
CA LEU A 8 -9.49 -23.09 7.61
C LEU A 8 -10.71 -22.73 8.48
N LEU A 9 -11.24 -21.50 8.40
CA LEU A 9 -12.39 -21.09 9.23
C LEU A 9 -13.59 -22.00 9.04
N PHE A 10 -13.85 -22.46 7.82
CA PHE A 10 -14.97 -23.38 7.55
C PHE A 10 -14.80 -24.73 8.26
N GLU A 11 -13.59 -25.30 8.23
CA GLU A 11 -13.30 -26.55 8.92
C GLU A 11 -13.33 -26.39 10.44
N ILE A 12 -12.84 -25.25 10.95
CA ILE A 12 -12.90 -24.91 12.38
C ILE A 12 -14.36 -24.81 12.84
N GLU A 13 -15.24 -24.16 12.08
CA GLU A 13 -16.68 -24.11 12.38
C GLU A 13 -17.30 -25.50 12.44
N ARG A 14 -16.92 -26.38 11.49
CA ARG A 14 -17.45 -27.75 11.40
C ARG A 14 -16.94 -28.66 12.53
N ILE A 15 -15.65 -28.62 12.85
CA ILE A 15 -15.04 -29.50 13.86
C ILE A 15 -15.43 -29.06 15.28
N PHE A 16 -15.54 -27.76 15.51
CA PHE A 16 -15.89 -27.18 16.81
C PHE A 16 -17.38 -26.80 16.90
N GLU A 17 -18.24 -27.55 16.20
CA GLU A 17 -19.68 -27.37 16.24
C GLU A 17 -20.20 -27.66 17.66
N GLY A 18 -20.76 -26.64 18.31
CA GLY A 18 -21.27 -26.75 19.68
C GLY A 18 -21.04 -25.52 20.55
N LYS A 19 -21.83 -25.41 21.62
CA LYS A 19 -21.84 -24.24 22.50
C LYS A 19 -20.57 -24.15 23.36
N THR A 20 -20.03 -25.28 23.78
CA THR A 20 -18.83 -25.39 24.64
C THR A 20 -17.55 -24.93 23.91
N CYS A 21 -17.49 -25.15 22.59
CA CYS A 21 -16.36 -24.79 21.75
C CYS A 21 -16.47 -23.39 21.11
N SER A 22 -17.48 -22.61 21.49
CA SER A 22 -17.67 -21.22 21.03
C SER A 22 -16.46 -20.33 21.28
N LYS A 23 -15.73 -20.54 22.39
CA LYS A 23 -14.51 -19.79 22.70
C LYS A 23 -13.43 -19.99 21.63
N THR A 24 -13.23 -21.22 21.16
CA THR A 24 -12.24 -21.56 20.13
C THR A 24 -12.61 -20.93 18.79
N ARG A 25 -13.88 -21.04 18.38
CA ARG A 25 -14.37 -20.42 17.14
C ARG A 25 -14.23 -18.91 17.17
N ASN A 26 -14.65 -18.28 18.26
CA ASN A 26 -14.51 -16.83 18.45
C ASN A 26 -13.03 -16.39 18.42
N ALA A 27 -12.12 -17.18 19.01
CA ALA A 27 -10.69 -16.89 18.95
C ALA A 27 -10.14 -16.97 17.52
N ALA A 28 -10.55 -17.98 16.73
CA ALA A 28 -10.16 -18.11 15.33
C ALA A 28 -10.66 -16.94 14.46
N HIS A 29 -11.93 -16.54 14.64
CA HIS A 29 -12.50 -15.36 13.96
C HIS A 29 -11.78 -14.07 14.34
N ASN A 30 -11.50 -13.86 15.64
CA ASN A 30 -10.77 -12.69 16.09
C ASN A 30 -9.35 -12.65 15.54
N LEU A 31 -8.67 -13.80 15.47
CA LEU A 31 -7.34 -13.89 14.86
C LEU A 31 -7.38 -13.55 13.37
N SER A 32 -8.32 -14.12 12.62
CA SER A 32 -8.49 -13.83 11.19
C SER A 32 -8.74 -12.33 10.96
N ARG A 33 -9.63 -11.72 11.75
CA ARG A 33 -9.90 -10.27 11.70
C ARG A 33 -8.64 -9.45 11.98
N ARG A 34 -7.87 -9.80 13.02
CA ARG A 34 -6.63 -9.08 13.36
C ARG A 34 -5.59 -9.22 12.25
N LEU A 35 -5.45 -10.39 11.63
CA LEU A 35 -4.55 -10.58 10.48
C LEU A 35 -4.94 -9.70 9.29
N ALA A 36 -6.24 -9.56 9.00
CA ALA A 36 -6.73 -8.66 7.98
C ALA A 36 -6.43 -7.19 8.31
N GLN A 37 -6.73 -6.77 9.54
CA GLN A 37 -6.49 -5.40 10.02
C GLN A 37 -5.02 -5.04 9.99
N THR A 38 -4.14 -5.90 10.51
CA THR A 38 -2.69 -5.67 10.47
C THR A 38 -2.18 -5.54 9.03
N SER A 39 -2.75 -6.29 8.07
CA SER A 39 -2.39 -6.14 6.66
C SER A 39 -2.78 -4.75 6.12
N GLN A 40 -3.97 -4.27 6.45
CA GLN A 40 -4.45 -2.93 6.07
C GLN A 40 -3.62 -1.81 6.72
N GLU A 41 -3.34 -1.92 8.01
CA GLU A 41 -2.48 -0.99 8.76
C GLU A 41 -1.07 -0.94 8.16
N THR A 42 -0.51 -2.09 7.77
CA THR A 42 0.82 -2.15 7.14
C THR A 42 0.86 -1.38 5.83
N PHE A 43 -0.19 -1.45 5.00
CA PHE A 43 -0.28 -0.62 3.79
C PHE A 43 -0.40 0.88 4.12
N GLY A 44 -1.14 1.23 5.17
CA GLY A 44 -1.22 2.61 5.67
C GLY A 44 0.15 3.15 6.10
N HIS A 45 0.85 2.42 6.96
CA HIS A 45 2.20 2.78 7.40
C HIS A 45 3.21 2.86 6.25
N LEU A 46 3.09 1.99 5.23
CA LEU A 46 3.96 2.05 4.05
C LEU A 46 3.73 3.35 3.28
N LYS A 47 2.47 3.76 3.09
CA LYS A 47 2.15 5.05 2.47
C LYS A 47 2.75 6.21 3.27
N GLU A 48 2.52 6.24 4.59
CA GLU A 48 3.04 7.29 5.46
C GLU A 48 4.58 7.35 5.43
N ALA A 49 5.26 6.20 5.49
CA ALA A 49 6.72 6.16 5.42
C ALA A 49 7.27 6.70 4.08
N VAL A 50 6.55 6.47 2.97
CA VAL A 50 6.90 7.03 1.66
C VAL A 50 6.71 8.55 1.63
N GLU A 51 5.67 9.07 2.29
CA GLU A 51 5.39 10.51 2.38
C GLU A 51 6.36 11.23 3.34
N GLU A 52 6.70 10.63 4.48
CA GLU A 52 7.65 11.18 5.46
C GLU A 52 9.10 11.20 4.96
N ASP A 53 9.47 10.33 4.02
CA ASP A 53 10.75 10.47 3.34
C ASP A 53 10.82 11.75 2.47
N ALA A 54 9.67 12.28 2.03
CA ALA A 54 9.57 13.54 1.30
C ALA A 54 9.68 14.79 2.20
N THR A 55 9.24 14.71 3.47
CA THR A 55 9.19 15.85 4.40
C THR A 55 10.57 16.32 4.89
N LYS A 56 11.65 15.57 4.62
CA LYS A 56 13.04 16.07 4.76
C LYS A 56 13.42 17.12 3.72
N THR A 57 12.53 17.42 2.78
CA THR A 57 12.60 18.56 1.85
C THR A 57 11.30 19.33 1.88
N GLY A 58 11.22 20.30 2.80
CA GLY A 58 10.05 21.15 2.92
C GLY A 58 9.80 21.97 1.65
N VAL A 59 8.78 21.58 0.88
CA VAL A 59 7.80 22.49 0.26
C VAL A 59 6.48 21.70 0.14
N MET A 60 5.46 22.10 0.90
CA MET A 60 4.07 21.67 0.67
C MET A 60 3.56 22.39 -0.58
N ASP A 61 3.29 21.66 -1.65
CA ASP A 61 2.49 22.18 -2.76
C ASP A 61 1.07 21.63 -2.65
N GLY A 62 0.10 22.55 -2.58
CA GLY A 62 -1.30 22.30 -2.25
C GLY A 62 -2.10 21.78 -3.43
N THR A 63 -1.81 20.56 -3.88
CA THR A 63 -2.68 19.91 -4.87
C THR A 63 -3.89 19.31 -4.15
N GLU A 64 -5.01 20.04 -4.17
CA GLU A 64 -6.31 19.50 -3.76
C GLU A 64 -6.68 18.30 -4.62
N PHE A 65 -7.11 17.25 -3.93
CA PHE A 65 -7.21 15.89 -4.43
C PHE A 65 -8.51 15.71 -5.23
N GLU A 66 -8.41 15.49 -6.54
CA GLU A 66 -9.53 14.95 -7.30
C GLU A 66 -9.81 13.52 -6.83
N LYS A 67 -11.03 13.31 -6.32
CA LYS A 67 -11.59 11.98 -6.10
C LYS A 67 -11.70 11.30 -7.46
N VAL A 68 -10.72 10.46 -7.80
CA VAL A 68 -10.78 9.57 -8.95
C VAL A 68 -12.07 8.76 -8.83
N GLY A 69 -12.92 8.89 -9.86
CA GLY A 69 -14.24 8.31 -9.95
C GLY A 69 -14.23 6.81 -9.69
N GLU A 70 -15.32 6.35 -9.09
CA GLU A 70 -15.60 5.00 -8.66
C GLU A 70 -15.87 4.06 -9.85
N ASP A 71 -14.90 3.93 -10.77
CA ASP A 71 -14.96 2.99 -11.88
C ASP A 71 -13.99 1.83 -11.62
N SER A 72 -14.50 0.79 -10.94
CA SER A 72 -13.98 -0.60 -10.92
C SER A 72 -12.47 -0.82 -10.69
N THR A 73 -11.72 0.16 -10.19
CA THR A 73 -10.33 -0.07 -9.77
C THR A 73 -10.37 -0.81 -8.44
N SER A 74 -9.80 -2.02 -8.40
CA SER A 74 -9.67 -2.79 -7.16
C SER A 74 -9.07 -1.91 -6.05
N GLN A 75 -9.47 -2.12 -4.80
CA GLN A 75 -8.92 -1.39 -3.65
C GLN A 75 -7.37 -1.40 -3.65
N LEU A 76 -6.79 -2.49 -4.16
CA LEU A 76 -5.36 -2.62 -4.40
C LEU A 76 -4.85 -1.61 -5.45
N GLY A 77 -5.50 -1.49 -6.60
CA GLY A 77 -5.18 -0.49 -7.62
C GLY A 77 -5.19 0.94 -7.07
N THR A 78 -6.19 1.29 -6.26
CA THR A 78 -6.27 2.59 -5.60
C THR A 78 -5.11 2.82 -4.63
N ILE A 79 -4.74 1.82 -3.82
CA ILE A 79 -3.62 1.91 -2.89
C ILE A 79 -2.29 2.03 -3.65
N THR A 80 -2.08 1.21 -4.68
CA THR A 80 -0.88 1.24 -5.52
C THR A 80 -0.72 2.59 -6.21
N MET A 81 -1.80 3.17 -6.75
CA MET A 81 -1.77 4.50 -7.35
C MET A 81 -1.37 5.57 -6.34
N ARG A 82 -1.94 5.55 -5.12
CA ARG A 82 -1.56 6.48 -4.05
C ARG A 82 -0.09 6.37 -3.66
N ILE A 83 0.47 5.16 -3.60
CA ILE A 83 1.89 4.95 -3.31
C ILE A 83 2.77 5.50 -4.44
N MET A 84 2.42 5.25 -5.71
CA MET A 84 3.16 5.77 -6.86
C MET A 84 3.16 7.30 -6.91
N GLN A 85 2.03 7.93 -6.57
CA GLN A 85 1.92 9.39 -6.46
C GLN A 85 2.78 9.96 -5.33
N ALA A 86 2.75 9.33 -4.15
CA ALA A 86 3.61 9.73 -3.03
C ALA A 86 5.10 9.60 -3.37
N LEU A 87 5.49 8.54 -4.08
CA LEU A 87 6.86 8.37 -4.60
C LEU A 87 7.25 9.47 -5.58
N GLN A 88 6.36 9.86 -6.50
CA GLN A 88 6.63 10.93 -7.45
C GLN A 88 6.85 12.28 -6.75
N SER A 89 5.98 12.64 -5.80
CA SER A 89 6.14 13.85 -5.00
C SER A 89 7.46 13.86 -4.20
N ASN A 90 7.83 12.72 -3.63
CA ASN A 90 9.13 12.56 -2.94
C ASN A 90 10.31 12.81 -3.88
N MET A 91 10.26 12.30 -5.11
CA MET A 91 11.30 12.53 -6.12
C MET A 91 11.39 14.02 -6.49
N ASP A 92 10.26 14.68 -6.69
CA ASP A 92 10.22 16.11 -6.99
C ASP A 92 10.79 16.95 -5.84
N GLY A 93 10.44 16.62 -4.59
CA GLY A 93 11.03 17.23 -3.39
C GLY A 93 12.55 17.07 -3.33
N LYS A 94 13.07 15.85 -3.55
CA LYS A 94 14.51 15.57 -3.54
C LYS A 94 15.26 16.23 -4.69
N SER A 95 14.64 16.35 -5.88
CA SER A 95 15.28 17.00 -7.04
C SER A 95 15.65 18.46 -6.75
N LYS A 96 14.87 19.15 -5.92
CA LYS A 96 15.11 20.55 -5.52
C LYS A 96 16.34 20.73 -4.63
N GLN A 97 16.91 19.66 -4.07
CA GLN A 97 18.15 19.73 -3.27
C GLN A 97 19.41 19.87 -4.13
N TYR A 98 19.33 19.56 -5.42
CA TYR A 98 20.46 19.70 -6.33
C TYR A 98 20.62 21.15 -6.77
N LYS A 99 21.84 21.68 -6.64
CA LYS A 99 22.18 23.03 -7.11
C LYS A 99 22.25 23.13 -8.64
N ASP A 100 22.61 22.04 -9.30
CA ASP A 100 22.69 21.95 -10.76
C ASP A 100 21.37 21.43 -11.34
N PRO A 101 20.65 22.23 -12.16
CA PRO A 101 19.41 21.80 -12.81
C PRO A 101 19.58 20.54 -13.66
N ALA A 102 20.70 20.36 -14.35
CA ALA A 102 20.93 19.21 -15.20
C ALA A 102 20.96 17.90 -14.38
N LEU A 103 21.58 17.95 -13.20
CA LEU A 103 21.65 16.83 -12.28
C LEU A 103 20.28 16.52 -11.65
N ALA A 104 19.49 17.55 -11.33
CA ALA A 104 18.11 17.38 -10.86
C ALA A 104 17.24 16.67 -11.90
N TYR A 105 17.31 17.08 -13.17
CA TYR A 105 16.56 16.44 -14.25
C TYR A 105 17.02 15.00 -14.51
N LEU A 106 18.33 14.73 -14.46
CA LEU A 106 18.87 13.38 -14.62
C LEU A 106 18.41 12.46 -13.47
N PHE A 107 18.36 12.97 -12.24
CA PHE A 107 17.79 12.25 -11.10
C PHE A 107 16.31 11.90 -11.32
N ILE A 108 15.47 12.87 -11.67
CA ILE A 108 14.04 12.64 -11.93
C ILE A 108 13.85 11.63 -13.07
N MET A 109 14.55 11.82 -14.19
CA MET A 109 14.47 10.96 -15.36
C MET A 109 14.81 9.50 -15.01
N ASN A 110 15.93 9.28 -14.30
CA ASN A 110 16.37 7.93 -13.94
C ASN A 110 15.36 7.23 -13.01
N ASN A 111 14.85 7.94 -12.01
CA ASN A 111 13.93 7.35 -11.04
C ASN A 111 12.54 7.10 -11.62
N ILE A 112 11.96 8.04 -12.38
CA ILE A 112 10.68 7.82 -13.08
C ILE A 112 10.83 6.68 -14.10
N HIS A 113 11.92 6.65 -14.86
CA HIS A 113 12.19 5.55 -15.79
C HIS A 113 12.20 4.19 -15.08
N TYR A 114 12.84 4.12 -13.91
CA TYR A 114 12.86 2.89 -13.12
C TYR A 114 11.45 2.48 -12.66
N MET A 115 10.62 3.41 -12.17
CA MET A 115 9.24 3.10 -11.78
C MET A 115 8.44 2.52 -12.96
N VAL A 116 8.44 3.22 -14.10
CA VAL A 116 7.71 2.78 -15.29
C VAL A 116 8.22 1.44 -15.81
N ARG A 117 9.53 1.19 -15.73
CA ARG A 117 10.14 -0.07 -16.21
C ARG A 117 10.00 -1.23 -15.23
N SER A 118 9.83 -0.97 -13.94
CA SER A 118 9.71 -2.01 -12.91
C SER A 118 8.29 -2.60 -12.84
N VAL A 119 7.24 -1.80 -13.10
CA VAL A 119 5.84 -2.26 -13.07
C VAL A 119 5.58 -3.43 -14.03
N PRO A 120 5.93 -3.38 -15.34
CA PRO A 120 5.69 -4.49 -16.28
C PRO A 120 6.51 -5.75 -16.01
N ARG A 121 7.56 -5.68 -15.18
CA ARG A 121 8.39 -6.83 -14.79
C ARG A 121 7.83 -7.56 -13.57
N SER A 122 6.85 -6.96 -12.90
CA SER A 122 6.15 -7.57 -11.78
C SER A 122 5.00 -8.46 -12.28
N LYS A 123 4.52 -9.38 -11.43
CA LYS A 123 3.33 -10.20 -11.71
C LYS A 123 2.01 -9.38 -11.77
N ALA A 124 2.08 -8.05 -11.73
CA ALA A 124 0.90 -7.17 -11.81
C ALA A 124 0.28 -7.06 -13.21
N LYS A 125 0.76 -7.85 -14.18
CA LYS A 125 0.33 -7.81 -15.58
C LYS A 125 -0.69 -8.91 -15.93
N ASP A 126 -0.84 -9.89 -15.05
CA ASP A 126 -1.79 -11.00 -15.13
C ASP A 126 -2.92 -10.80 -14.09
#